data_AF-A0A7V3KAD8-F1
#
_entry.id   AF-A0A7V3KAD8-F1
#
_cell.length_a   1.000
_cell.length_b   1.000
_cell.length_c   1.000
_cell.angle_alpha   90.00
_cell.angle_beta   90.00
_cell.angle_gamma   90.00
#
_symmetry.space_group_name_H-M   'P 1'
#
loop_
_entity.id
_entity.type
_entity.pdbx_description
1 polymer ?
#
loop_
_entity_poly.entity_id
_entity_poly.type
_entity_poly.pdbx_seq_one_letter_code
_entity_poly.pdbx_strand_id
1 'polypeptide(L)'
;MNWGQVFTFNLSRIFRVASGFIPERYKSLAKMDTTPIMHTERWRLLRLNFPAHYCRVFIVLIFLGLPCTAGFNSGVSGEVREDAVAFYKAKAEWEKEEENFKKQDKPSKGRHNQKMLREFLRKFPESEFADNAFLMLMEEATCADWNGYPDCGVIEIRFYEEFLKRYPESEMKDEVMLKMAEAYYQMAYLWVYGKGAHSEKWSDLFRGESLKIAVQLKHVDNAMIRKGAEELEKKLKDDFKRPIAPIPAWVLDPRYF
;
A
#
# COMPACT_ATOMS: atom_id res chain seq x y z
N MET A 1 60.84 1.34 -7.49
CA MET A 1 59.76 0.77 -8.32
C MET A 1 58.46 1.49 -7.99
N ASN A 2 57.82 2.09 -8.99
CA ASN A 2 56.74 3.05 -8.83
C ASN A 2 55.38 2.32 -8.89
N TRP A 3 54.68 2.22 -7.77
CA TRP A 3 53.43 1.44 -7.63
C TRP A 3 52.21 2.06 -8.34
N GLY A 4 52.32 3.28 -8.85
CA GLY A 4 51.21 4.02 -9.48
C GLY A 4 50.81 3.56 -10.89
N GLN A 5 51.66 2.81 -11.61
CA GLN A 5 51.37 2.41 -13.00
C GLN A 5 50.77 0.99 -13.14
N VAL A 6 50.86 0.15 -12.11
CA VAL A 6 50.30 -1.21 -12.16
C VAL A 6 48.79 -1.22 -11.86
N PHE A 7 48.30 -0.23 -11.12
CA PHE A 7 46.88 -0.16 -10.73
C PHE A 7 45.94 0.34 -11.84
N THR A 8 46.44 1.16 -12.77
CA THR A 8 45.61 1.71 -13.88
C THR A 8 45.41 0.72 -15.02
N PHE A 9 46.27 -0.30 -15.15
CA PHE A 9 46.20 -1.25 -16.26
C PHE A 9 45.17 -2.37 -16.07
N ASN A 10 44.70 -2.63 -14.84
CA ASN A 10 43.77 -3.73 -14.55
C ASN A 10 42.29 -3.31 -14.47
N LEU A 11 42.01 -2.05 -14.13
CA LEU A 11 40.63 -1.54 -14.05
C LEU A 11 39.95 -1.41 -15.43
N SER A 12 40.71 -1.07 -16.47
CA SER A 12 40.16 -0.94 -17.84
C SER A 12 39.75 -2.28 -18.46
N ARG A 13 40.42 -3.37 -18.09
CA ARG A 13 40.06 -4.74 -18.52
C ARG A 13 38.82 -5.27 -17.80
N ILE A 14 38.68 -4.99 -16.50
CA ILE A 14 37.49 -5.36 -15.73
C ILE A 14 36.25 -4.61 -16.25
N PHE A 15 36.39 -3.33 -16.60
CA PHE A 15 35.28 -2.55 -17.19
C PHE A 15 34.85 -3.07 -18.58
N ARG A 16 35.78 -3.53 -19.43
CA ARG A 16 35.44 -4.13 -20.74
C ARG A 16 34.67 -5.44 -20.63
N VAL A 17 34.96 -6.26 -19.61
CA VAL A 17 34.23 -7.53 -19.39
C VAL A 17 32.84 -7.26 -18.82
N ALA A 18 32.70 -6.26 -17.93
CA ALA A 18 31.40 -5.91 -17.34
C ALA A 18 30.43 -5.23 -18.34
N SER A 19 30.93 -4.48 -19.34
CA SER A 19 30.08 -3.82 -20.34
C SER A 19 29.31 -4.77 -21.27
N GLY A 20 29.74 -6.03 -21.37
CA GLY A 20 29.04 -7.05 -22.18
C GLY A 20 27.75 -7.60 -21.55
N PHE A 21 27.52 -7.33 -20.26
CA PHE A 21 26.37 -7.85 -19.50
C PHE A 21 25.32 -6.80 -19.18
N ILE A 22 25.46 -5.57 -19.69
CA ILE A 22 24.50 -4.48 -19.48
C ILE A 22 23.37 -4.62 -20.52
N PRO A 23 22.11 -4.87 -20.10
CA PRO A 23 20.97 -4.89 -21.02
C PRO A 23 20.88 -3.58 -21.80
N GLU A 24 20.53 -3.64 -23.10
CA GLU A 24 20.54 -2.47 -24.01
C GLU A 24 19.81 -1.24 -23.44
N ARG A 25 18.73 -1.44 -22.67
CA ARG A 25 17.97 -0.36 -22.05
C ARG A 25 18.76 0.54 -21.08
N TYR A 26 19.97 0.15 -20.68
CA TYR A 26 20.82 0.89 -19.75
C TYR A 26 22.08 1.49 -20.37
N LYS A 27 22.36 1.26 -21.66
CA LYS A 27 23.57 1.79 -22.30
C LYS A 27 23.56 3.32 -22.47
N SER A 28 22.39 3.95 -22.46
CA SER A 28 22.25 5.41 -22.51
C SER A 28 22.70 6.12 -21.23
N LEU A 29 22.61 5.46 -20.07
CA LEU A 29 23.03 6.01 -18.77
C LEU A 29 24.55 5.96 -18.56
N ALA A 30 25.26 5.13 -19.32
CA ALA A 30 26.71 5.00 -19.25
C ALA A 30 27.48 6.10 -20.01
N LYS A 31 26.77 6.99 -20.73
CA LYS A 31 27.37 8.07 -21.55
C LYS A 31 27.37 9.45 -20.86
N MET A 32 27.05 9.55 -19.58
CA MET A 32 27.08 10.83 -18.87
C MET A 32 28.48 11.16 -18.35
N ASP A 33 29.01 12.31 -18.80
CA ASP A 33 30.34 12.83 -18.49
C ASP A 33 30.54 13.05 -16.99
N THR A 34 31.71 12.63 -16.50
CA THR A 34 32.12 12.73 -15.11
C THR A 34 32.65 14.12 -14.79
N THR A 35 31.91 14.90 -14.02
CA THR A 35 32.43 16.06 -13.28
C THR A 35 32.39 15.79 -11.76
N PRO A 36 33.29 16.39 -10.95
CA PRO A 36 33.65 15.89 -9.62
C PRO A 36 32.82 16.44 -8.45
N ILE A 37 31.55 16.84 -8.65
CA ILE A 37 30.74 17.51 -7.60
C ILE A 37 29.57 16.64 -7.07
N MET A 38 29.37 15.43 -7.57
CA MET A 38 28.20 14.61 -7.19
C MET A 38 28.58 13.35 -6.38
N HIS A 39 29.39 13.51 -5.32
CA HIS A 39 29.81 12.37 -4.49
C HIS A 39 28.86 12.04 -3.33
N THR A 40 27.95 12.94 -2.94
CA THR A 40 27.05 12.75 -1.79
C THR A 40 25.64 12.24 -2.15
N GLU A 41 25.07 12.64 -3.30
CA GLU A 41 23.74 12.15 -3.71
C GLU A 41 23.75 10.74 -4.32
N ARG A 42 24.91 10.29 -4.84
CA ARG A 42 25.07 8.95 -5.39
C ARG A 42 24.91 7.84 -4.34
N TRP A 43 25.26 8.11 -3.09
CA TRP A 43 25.09 7.15 -1.97
C TRP A 43 23.65 7.05 -1.46
N ARG A 44 22.83 8.10 -1.64
CA ARG A 44 21.40 8.07 -1.25
C ARG A 44 20.56 7.23 -2.22
N LEU A 45 20.82 7.35 -3.52
CA LEU A 45 20.11 6.57 -4.54
C LEU A 45 20.57 5.11 -4.62
N LEU A 46 21.76 4.78 -4.13
CA LEU A 46 22.24 3.40 -4.00
C LEU A 46 21.65 2.65 -2.79
N ARG A 47 20.88 3.29 -1.88
CA ARG A 47 20.22 2.56 -0.77
C ARG A 47 18.78 2.12 -1.07
N LEU A 48 18.13 2.72 -2.06
CA LEU A 48 16.67 2.59 -2.21
C LEU A 48 16.21 1.69 -3.36
N ASN A 49 17.11 1.03 -4.09
CA ASN A 49 16.71 0.15 -5.20
C ASN A 49 17.76 -0.94 -5.52
N PHE A 50 18.10 -1.78 -4.53
CA PHE A 50 18.88 -3.01 -4.79
C PHE A 50 18.02 -4.27 -4.69
N PRO A 51 17.59 -4.86 -5.82
CA PRO A 51 17.01 -6.19 -5.82
C PRO A 51 18.06 -7.22 -5.44
N ALA A 52 17.62 -8.32 -4.83
CA ALA A 52 18.41 -9.43 -4.26
C ALA A 52 19.39 -10.17 -5.23
N HIS A 53 19.65 -9.64 -6.42
CA HIS A 53 20.54 -10.23 -7.42
C HIS A 53 22.02 -9.80 -7.31
N TYR A 54 22.36 -8.90 -6.37
CA TYR A 54 23.76 -8.48 -6.15
C TYR A 54 24.56 -9.34 -5.15
N CYS A 55 23.97 -10.40 -4.59
CA CYS A 55 24.76 -11.43 -3.87
C CYS A 55 25.76 -12.16 -4.79
N ARG A 56 25.64 -12.05 -6.12
CA ARG A 56 26.59 -12.66 -7.06
C ARG A 56 27.84 -11.83 -7.36
N VAL A 57 27.82 -10.51 -7.14
CA VAL A 57 29.03 -9.68 -7.33
C VAL A 57 29.95 -9.77 -6.12
N PHE A 58 29.40 -10.04 -4.93
CA PHE A 58 30.21 -10.33 -3.73
C PHE A 58 31.00 -11.65 -3.84
N ILE A 59 30.55 -12.61 -4.67
CA ILE A 59 31.23 -13.89 -4.88
C ILE A 59 32.54 -13.72 -5.68
N VAL A 60 32.68 -12.67 -6.48
CA VAL A 60 33.92 -12.46 -7.26
C VAL A 60 35.03 -11.82 -6.42
N LEU A 61 34.71 -11.12 -5.33
CA LEU A 61 35.71 -10.62 -4.37
C LEU A 61 36.24 -11.71 -3.42
N ILE A 62 35.56 -12.86 -3.32
CA ILE A 62 36.01 -14.00 -2.50
C ILE A 62 37.22 -14.70 -3.15
N PHE A 63 37.40 -14.61 -4.48
CA PHE A 63 38.55 -15.20 -5.17
C PHE A 63 39.87 -14.44 -5.01
N LEU A 64 39.88 -13.28 -4.34
CA LEU A 64 41.11 -12.51 -4.05
C LEU A 64 41.76 -12.84 -2.70
N GLY A 65 41.33 -13.91 -2.02
CA GLY A 65 42.07 -14.45 -0.87
C GLY A 65 42.22 -13.48 0.30
N LEU A 66 41.33 -12.49 0.45
CA LEU A 66 41.23 -11.69 1.66
C LEU A 66 40.39 -12.47 2.69
N PRO A 67 40.98 -12.99 3.78
CA PRO A 67 40.23 -13.61 4.85
C PRO A 67 39.40 -12.53 5.56
N CYS A 68 38.16 -12.32 5.13
CA CYS A 68 37.16 -11.60 5.90
C CYS A 68 36.79 -12.45 7.13
N THR A 69 37.66 -12.42 8.14
CA THR A 69 37.38 -12.83 9.53
C THR A 69 36.84 -11.66 10.34
N ALA A 70 36.13 -10.72 9.69
CA ALA A 70 35.30 -9.77 10.39
C ALA A 70 34.15 -10.57 11.00
N GLY A 71 34.30 -10.90 12.29
CA GLY A 71 33.30 -11.57 13.10
C GLY A 71 32.02 -10.77 13.08
N PHE A 72 31.14 -11.09 12.14
CA PHE A 72 29.74 -10.71 12.17
C PHE A 72 29.08 -11.63 13.20
N ASN A 73 29.43 -11.44 14.48
CA ASN A 73 28.59 -11.79 15.60
C ASN A 73 27.40 -10.81 15.55
N SER A 74 26.55 -10.96 14.53
CA SER A 74 25.20 -10.42 14.61
C SER A 74 24.50 -11.26 15.68
N GLY A 75 24.62 -10.82 16.93
CA GLY A 75 23.83 -11.26 18.07
C GLY A 75 22.37 -10.90 17.90
N VAL A 76 21.80 -11.22 16.74
CA VAL A 76 20.38 -11.38 16.54
C VAL A 76 20.09 -12.79 17.01
N SER A 77 20.06 -12.97 18.33
CA SER A 77 19.20 -14.00 18.90
C SER A 77 17.79 -13.57 18.52
N GLY A 78 17.39 -13.94 17.30
CA GLY A 78 16.12 -13.60 16.70
C GLY A 78 15.05 -14.33 17.47
N GLU A 79 14.66 -13.77 18.60
CA GLU A 79 13.46 -14.16 19.29
C GLU A 79 12.34 -13.95 18.28
N VAL A 80 11.80 -15.06 17.81
CA VAL A 80 10.71 -15.06 16.86
C VAL A 80 9.54 -14.38 17.56
N ARG A 81 9.20 -13.17 17.12
CA ARG A 81 8.13 -12.42 17.75
C ARG A 81 6.81 -13.18 17.61
N GLU A 82 6.18 -13.46 18.73
CA GLU A 82 4.98 -14.29 18.80
C GLU A 82 3.81 -13.68 18.00
N ASP A 83 3.70 -12.35 18.00
CA ASP A 83 2.69 -11.59 17.24
C ASP A 83 2.86 -11.80 15.73
N ALA A 84 4.08 -11.70 15.20
CA ALA A 84 4.36 -11.96 13.79
C ALA A 84 3.92 -13.37 13.39
N VAL A 85 4.28 -14.39 14.19
CA VAL A 85 3.89 -15.79 13.92
C VAL A 85 2.38 -15.96 13.92
N ALA A 86 1.70 -15.37 14.91
CA ALA A 86 0.24 -15.44 15.01
C ALA A 86 -0.45 -14.76 13.81
N PHE A 87 0.02 -13.58 13.41
CA PHE A 87 -0.51 -12.85 12.26
C PHE A 87 -0.33 -13.63 10.96
N TYR A 88 0.89 -14.07 10.65
CA TYR A 88 1.16 -14.79 9.40
C TYR A 88 0.44 -16.14 9.34
N LYS A 89 0.23 -16.80 10.48
CA LYS A 89 -0.61 -18.00 10.55
C LYS A 89 -2.07 -17.68 10.19
N ALA A 90 -2.66 -16.67 10.82
CA ALA A 90 -4.03 -16.25 10.54
C ALA A 90 -4.19 -15.82 9.07
N LYS A 91 -3.21 -15.10 8.52
CA LYS A 91 -3.18 -14.70 7.12
C LYS A 91 -3.10 -15.89 6.16
N ALA A 92 -2.24 -16.87 6.43
CA ALA A 92 -2.13 -18.07 5.60
C ALA A 92 -3.42 -18.90 5.61
N GLU A 93 -4.09 -18.99 6.76
CA GLU A 93 -5.39 -19.66 6.86
C GLU A 93 -6.48 -18.91 6.07
N TRP A 94 -6.49 -17.58 6.13
CA TRP A 94 -7.37 -16.73 5.32
C TRP A 94 -7.11 -16.90 3.81
N GLU A 95 -5.86 -16.84 3.37
CA GLU A 95 -5.48 -16.98 1.95
C GLU A 95 -5.85 -18.36 1.38
N LYS A 96 -5.72 -19.41 2.20
CA LYS A 96 -6.12 -20.77 1.84
C LYS A 96 -7.64 -20.87 1.62
N GLU A 97 -8.44 -20.22 2.47
CA GLU A 97 -9.89 -20.16 2.30
C GLU A 97 -10.28 -19.37 1.06
N GLU A 98 -9.64 -18.22 0.82
CA GLU A 98 -9.82 -17.41 -0.39
C GLU A 98 -9.55 -18.23 -1.67
N GLU A 99 -8.45 -19.01 -1.69
CA GLU A 99 -8.14 -19.90 -2.82
C GLU A 99 -9.21 -20.99 -3.01
N ASN A 100 -9.76 -21.53 -1.92
CA ASN A 100 -10.83 -22.51 -1.99
C ASN A 100 -12.14 -21.92 -2.53
N PHE A 101 -12.48 -20.67 -2.18
CA PHE A 101 -13.63 -19.98 -2.76
C PHE A 101 -13.45 -19.73 -4.26
N LYS A 102 -12.25 -19.29 -4.68
CA LYS A 102 -11.90 -19.12 -6.10
C LYS A 102 -12.03 -20.41 -6.89
N LYS A 103 -11.53 -21.53 -6.37
CA LYS A 103 -11.66 -22.86 -7.02
C LYS A 103 -13.11 -23.31 -7.18
N GLN A 104 -14.01 -22.83 -6.32
CA GLN A 104 -15.43 -23.16 -6.35
C GLN A 104 -16.28 -22.15 -7.13
N ASP A 105 -15.66 -21.11 -7.71
CA ASP A 105 -16.36 -19.98 -8.33
C ASP A 105 -17.42 -19.36 -7.41
N LYS A 106 -17.07 -19.23 -6.11
CA LYS A 106 -17.95 -18.66 -5.09
C LYS A 106 -17.43 -17.30 -4.63
N PRO A 107 -18.33 -16.35 -4.31
CA PRO A 107 -17.92 -15.11 -3.66
C PRO A 107 -17.33 -15.44 -2.29
N SER A 108 -16.13 -14.93 -2.02
CA SER A 108 -15.37 -15.22 -0.79
C SER A 108 -15.65 -14.22 0.34
N LYS A 109 -15.90 -12.95 -0.03
CA LYS A 109 -16.21 -11.88 0.92
C LYS A 109 -17.37 -12.27 1.86
N GLY A 110 -17.16 -12.07 3.16
CA GLY A 110 -18.14 -12.39 4.21
C GLY A 110 -18.23 -13.87 4.58
N ARG A 111 -17.37 -14.74 4.04
CA ARG A 111 -17.35 -16.19 4.29
C ARG A 111 -16.05 -16.74 4.87
N HIS A 112 -15.00 -15.94 5.02
CA HIS A 112 -13.77 -16.35 5.67
C HIS A 112 -13.96 -16.51 7.17
N ASN A 113 -13.17 -17.41 7.76
CA ASN A 113 -13.11 -17.60 9.18
C ASN A 113 -12.38 -16.44 9.88
N GLN A 114 -13.17 -15.48 10.34
CA GLN A 114 -12.67 -14.29 11.04
C GLN A 114 -12.10 -14.59 12.44
N LYS A 115 -12.24 -15.81 12.97
CA LYS A 115 -11.91 -16.14 14.37
C LYS A 115 -10.45 -15.83 14.71
N MET A 116 -9.52 -16.19 13.83
CA MET A 116 -8.09 -16.06 14.10
C MET A 116 -7.64 -14.60 14.06
N LEU A 117 -8.15 -13.80 13.10
CA LEU A 117 -7.87 -12.36 13.03
C LEU A 117 -8.44 -11.63 14.25
N ARG A 118 -9.67 -11.98 14.68
CA ARG A 118 -10.26 -11.43 15.92
C ARG A 118 -9.46 -11.81 17.16
N GLU A 119 -9.01 -13.06 17.25
CA GLU A 119 -8.17 -13.52 18.35
C GLU A 119 -6.80 -12.82 18.37
N PHE A 120 -6.21 -12.62 17.19
CA PHE A 120 -4.97 -11.87 17.01
C PHE A 120 -5.12 -10.43 17.51
N LEU A 121 -6.14 -9.69 17.05
CA LEU A 121 -6.39 -8.31 17.46
C LEU A 121 -6.70 -8.17 18.96
N ARG A 122 -7.31 -9.20 19.57
CA ARG A 122 -7.54 -9.24 21.02
C ARG A 122 -6.25 -9.45 21.80
N LYS A 123 -5.36 -10.31 21.30
CA LYS A 123 -4.11 -10.68 21.99
C LYS A 123 -2.99 -9.66 21.77
N PHE A 124 -2.94 -9.05 20.58
CA PHE A 124 -1.87 -8.17 20.14
C PHE A 124 -2.40 -6.85 19.53
N PRO A 125 -3.17 -6.04 20.29
CA PRO A 125 -3.81 -4.84 19.77
C PRO A 125 -2.83 -3.72 19.37
N GLU A 126 -1.61 -3.75 19.91
CA GLU A 126 -0.54 -2.76 19.65
C GLU A 126 0.56 -3.31 18.72
N SER A 127 0.36 -4.49 18.15
CA SER A 127 1.33 -5.06 17.20
C SER A 127 1.42 -4.22 15.94
N GLU A 128 2.60 -4.22 15.31
CA GLU A 128 2.80 -3.62 13.98
C GLU A 128 1.92 -4.26 12.89
N PHE A 129 1.38 -5.46 13.14
CA PHE A 129 0.45 -6.15 12.23
C PHE A 129 -1.02 -5.93 12.59
N ALA A 130 -1.33 -5.18 13.65
CA ALA A 130 -2.71 -4.96 14.11
C ALA A 130 -3.55 -4.19 13.09
N ASP A 131 -2.96 -3.21 12.40
CA ASP A 131 -3.63 -2.47 11.33
C ASP A 131 -3.98 -3.39 10.15
N ASN A 132 -3.03 -4.23 9.71
CA ASN A 132 -3.22 -5.20 8.63
C ASN A 132 -4.30 -6.22 8.99
N ALA A 133 -4.25 -6.77 10.20
CA ALA A 133 -5.26 -7.72 10.67
C ALA A 133 -6.66 -7.07 10.77
N PHE A 134 -6.73 -5.81 11.18
CA PHE A 134 -7.98 -5.07 11.23
C PHE A 134 -8.53 -4.80 9.84
N LEU A 135 -7.68 -4.39 8.89
CA LEU A 135 -8.08 -4.16 7.50
C LEU A 135 -8.59 -5.45 6.84
N MET A 136 -7.89 -6.57 7.00
CA MET A 136 -8.35 -7.88 6.52
C MET A 136 -9.72 -8.26 7.12
N LEU A 137 -9.92 -8.00 8.41
CA LEU A 137 -11.19 -8.26 9.08
C LEU A 137 -12.33 -7.37 8.55
N MET A 138 -12.03 -6.09 8.25
CA MET A 138 -13.00 -5.15 7.68
C MET A 138 -13.41 -5.54 6.28
N GLU A 139 -12.43 -5.78 5.38
CA GLU A 139 -12.71 -6.19 3.99
C GLU A 139 -13.58 -7.44 3.94
N GLU A 140 -13.41 -8.30 4.95
CA GLU A 140 -14.22 -9.49 5.12
C GLU A 140 -15.59 -9.24 5.75
N ALA A 141 -15.72 -8.28 6.66
CA ALA A 141 -17.00 -7.89 7.26
C ALA A 141 -17.88 -7.06 6.33
N THR A 142 -17.31 -6.45 5.29
CA THR A 142 -18.07 -5.68 4.30
C THR A 142 -18.91 -6.60 3.39
N CYS A 143 -20.07 -6.10 2.98
CA CYS A 143 -20.99 -6.86 2.14
C CYS A 143 -20.34 -7.15 0.77
N ALA A 144 -20.18 -8.45 0.45
CA ALA A 144 -19.50 -8.93 -0.75
C ALA A 144 -19.85 -8.18 -2.05
N ASP A 145 -21.15 -7.98 -2.27
CA ASP A 145 -21.70 -7.47 -3.52
C ASP A 145 -22.62 -6.26 -3.30
N TRP A 146 -22.63 -5.70 -2.09
CA TRP A 146 -23.63 -4.75 -1.56
C TRP A 146 -25.09 -5.23 -1.69
N ASN A 147 -25.42 -6.25 -2.50
CA ASN A 147 -26.72 -6.88 -2.74
C ASN A 147 -27.90 -5.89 -2.87
N GLY A 148 -27.62 -4.64 -3.23
CA GLY A 148 -28.60 -3.55 -3.22
C GLY A 148 -29.06 -3.09 -1.83
N TYR A 149 -28.44 -3.55 -0.74
CA TYR A 149 -28.70 -3.04 0.61
C TYR A 149 -27.95 -1.72 0.82
N PRO A 150 -28.65 -0.59 0.97
CA PRO A 150 -28.02 0.71 1.13
C PRO A 150 -27.20 0.83 2.43
N ASP A 151 -27.51 0.02 3.45
CA ASP A 151 -26.83 0.07 4.75
C ASP A 151 -25.39 -0.47 4.70
N CYS A 152 -25.08 -1.33 3.72
CA CYS A 152 -23.75 -1.93 3.57
C CYS A 152 -22.66 -0.88 3.37
N GLY A 153 -22.91 0.13 2.53
CA GLY A 153 -21.93 1.20 2.31
C GLY A 153 -21.72 2.08 3.54
N VAL A 154 -22.78 2.33 4.33
CA VAL A 154 -22.66 3.07 5.60
C VAL A 154 -21.81 2.30 6.61
N ILE A 155 -22.01 0.98 6.70
CA ILE A 155 -21.22 0.11 7.58
C ILE A 155 -19.75 0.11 7.13
N GLU A 156 -19.50 -0.01 5.83
CA GLU A 156 -18.14 0.04 5.26
C GLU A 156 -17.43 1.37 5.56
N ILE A 157 -18.11 2.50 5.36
CA ILE A 157 -17.59 3.83 5.72
C ILE A 157 -17.22 3.90 7.21
N ARG A 158 -18.11 3.43 8.10
CA ARG A 158 -17.86 3.44 9.55
C ARG A 158 -16.64 2.60 9.94
N PHE A 159 -16.42 1.48 9.25
CA PHE A 159 -15.23 0.66 9.46
C PHE A 159 -13.95 1.41 9.08
N TYR A 160 -13.92 2.09 7.93
CA TYR A 160 -12.78 2.90 7.54
C TYR A 160 -12.55 4.09 8.50
N GLU A 161 -13.61 4.75 8.99
CA GLU A 161 -13.50 5.79 10.02
C GLU A 161 -12.88 5.24 11.32
N GLU A 162 -13.31 4.05 11.76
CA GLU A 162 -12.74 3.39 12.94
C GLU A 162 -11.26 3.05 12.73
N PHE A 163 -10.90 2.53 11.55
CA PHE A 163 -9.51 2.25 11.20
C PHE A 163 -8.65 3.51 11.29
N LEU A 164 -9.07 4.61 10.64
CA LEU A 164 -8.31 5.86 10.61
C LEU A 164 -8.20 6.50 12.00
N LYS A 165 -9.21 6.30 12.84
CA LYS A 165 -9.17 6.74 14.25
C LYS A 165 -8.23 5.90 15.10
N ARG A 166 -8.20 4.58 14.88
CA ARG A 166 -7.43 3.62 15.68
C ARG A 166 -5.96 3.55 15.27
N TYR A 167 -5.67 3.70 13.97
CA TYR A 167 -4.34 3.58 13.38
C TYR A 167 -3.98 4.84 12.55
N PRO A 168 -3.92 6.04 13.17
CA PRO A 168 -3.70 7.30 12.46
C PRO A 168 -2.32 7.43 11.80
N GLU A 169 -1.35 6.59 12.22
CA GLU A 169 0.03 6.53 11.71
C GLU A 169 0.27 5.32 10.80
N SER A 170 -0.75 4.51 10.49
CA SER A 170 -0.59 3.36 9.60
C SER A 170 -0.10 3.79 8.21
N GLU A 171 0.82 3.01 7.64
CA GLU A 171 1.28 3.20 6.25
C GLU A 171 0.14 3.03 5.23
N MET A 172 -0.95 2.34 5.62
CA MET A 172 -2.13 2.11 4.77
C MET A 172 -3.18 3.22 4.87
N LYS A 173 -2.95 4.26 5.69
CA LYS A 173 -3.92 5.34 5.92
C LYS A 173 -4.45 5.94 4.62
N ASP A 174 -3.57 6.27 3.69
CA ASP A 174 -3.95 6.93 2.43
C ASP A 174 -4.77 5.98 1.52
N GLU A 175 -4.44 4.69 1.53
CA GLU A 175 -5.22 3.66 0.82
C GLU A 175 -6.62 3.51 1.42
N VAL A 176 -6.71 3.47 2.75
CA VAL A 176 -8.00 3.38 3.46
C VAL A 176 -8.84 4.64 3.23
N MET A 177 -8.22 5.82 3.23
CA MET A 177 -8.90 7.07 2.87
C MET A 177 -9.45 7.00 1.43
N LEU A 178 -8.69 6.46 0.47
CA LEU A 178 -9.17 6.31 -0.90
C LEU A 178 -10.37 5.35 -0.97
N LYS A 179 -10.27 4.16 -0.34
CA LYS A 179 -11.38 3.20 -0.26
C LYS A 179 -12.63 3.80 0.39
N MET A 180 -12.46 4.60 1.44
CA MET A 180 -13.55 5.34 2.09
C MET A 180 -14.19 6.37 1.15
N ALA A 181 -13.38 7.11 0.39
CA ALA A 181 -13.88 8.05 -0.61
C ALA A 181 -14.67 7.34 -1.72
N GLU A 182 -14.21 6.16 -2.17
CA GLU A 182 -14.92 5.33 -3.13
C GLU A 182 -16.25 4.82 -2.56
N ALA A 183 -16.28 4.37 -1.30
CA ALA A 183 -17.52 3.95 -0.64
C ALA A 183 -18.53 5.11 -0.54
N TYR A 184 -18.08 6.32 -0.20
CA TYR A 184 -18.92 7.51 -0.25
C TYR A 184 -19.44 7.81 -1.66
N TYR A 185 -18.61 7.69 -2.70
CA TYR A 185 -19.04 7.87 -4.08
C TYR A 185 -20.13 6.85 -4.47
N GLN A 186 -19.94 5.56 -4.13
CA GLN A 186 -20.93 4.52 -4.41
C GLN A 186 -22.25 4.81 -3.70
N MET A 187 -22.21 5.26 -2.45
CA MET A 187 -23.39 5.72 -1.73
C MET A 187 -24.04 6.91 -2.42
N ALA A 188 -23.28 7.93 -2.81
CA ALA A 188 -23.83 9.08 -3.53
C ALA A 188 -24.53 8.64 -4.83
N TYR A 189 -23.92 7.71 -5.58
CA TYR A 189 -24.42 7.23 -6.86
C TYR A 189 -25.70 6.40 -6.69
N LEU A 190 -25.70 5.43 -5.77
CA LEU A 190 -26.88 4.61 -5.49
C LEU A 190 -28.08 5.46 -5.04
N TRP A 191 -27.85 6.55 -4.33
CA TRP A 191 -28.93 7.42 -3.86
C TRP A 191 -29.50 8.33 -4.97
N VAL A 192 -28.79 8.56 -6.08
CA VAL A 192 -29.33 9.25 -7.27
C VAL A 192 -30.02 8.28 -8.22
N TYR A 193 -29.45 7.09 -8.42
CA TYR A 193 -29.83 6.18 -9.49
C TYR A 193 -30.52 4.89 -9.01
N GLY A 194 -30.57 4.65 -7.70
CA GLY A 194 -31.22 3.50 -7.08
C GLY A 194 -32.74 3.63 -7.00
N LYS A 195 -33.45 2.51 -7.17
CA LYS A 195 -34.91 2.42 -7.07
C LYS A 195 -35.33 2.20 -5.61
N GLY A 196 -35.45 3.26 -4.82
CA GLY A 196 -35.83 3.16 -3.41
C GLY A 196 -35.92 4.53 -2.74
N ALA A 197 -36.63 4.64 -1.61
CA ALA A 197 -36.92 5.89 -0.91
C ALA A 197 -35.66 6.63 -0.44
N HIS A 198 -35.10 7.50 -1.26
CA HIS A 198 -33.79 8.11 -1.01
C HIS A 198 -33.80 9.62 -1.28
N SER A 199 -33.16 10.38 -0.38
CA SER A 199 -33.19 11.84 -0.41
C SER A 199 -31.98 12.39 -1.17
N GLU A 200 -32.21 13.33 -2.08
CA GLU A 200 -31.17 14.07 -2.81
C GLU A 200 -30.09 14.65 -1.88
N LYS A 201 -30.49 15.10 -0.68
CA LYS A 201 -29.58 15.65 0.34
C LYS A 201 -28.52 14.66 0.81
N TRP A 202 -28.86 13.38 0.92
CA TRP A 202 -27.92 12.34 1.34
C TRP A 202 -26.89 12.06 0.24
N SER A 203 -27.34 12.06 -1.03
CA SER A 203 -26.42 11.95 -2.16
C SER A 203 -25.43 13.11 -2.19
N ASP A 204 -25.91 14.35 -2.01
CA ASP A 204 -25.05 15.53 -1.97
C ASP A 204 -24.06 15.50 -0.81
N LEU A 205 -24.46 15.02 0.37
CA LEU A 205 -23.58 14.82 1.51
C LEU A 205 -22.45 13.83 1.18
N PHE A 206 -22.78 12.63 0.74
CA PHE A 206 -21.77 11.60 0.44
C PHE A 206 -20.86 12.02 -0.71
N ARG A 207 -21.40 12.68 -1.73
CA ARG A 207 -20.62 13.29 -2.81
C ARG A 207 -19.63 14.33 -2.29
N GLY A 208 -20.07 15.20 -1.39
CA GLY A 208 -19.23 16.20 -0.75
C GLY A 208 -18.07 15.60 0.03
N GLU A 209 -18.34 14.59 0.87
CA GLU A 209 -17.29 13.91 1.64
C GLU A 209 -16.32 13.12 0.75
N SER A 210 -16.83 12.43 -0.27
CA SER A 210 -15.98 11.74 -1.26
C SER A 210 -15.03 12.72 -1.98
N LEU A 211 -15.54 13.86 -2.45
CA LEU A 211 -14.75 14.88 -3.13
C LEU A 211 -13.69 15.48 -2.20
N LYS A 212 -14.06 15.78 -0.95
CA LYS A 212 -13.15 16.33 0.05
C LYS A 212 -11.95 15.42 0.28
N ILE A 213 -12.18 14.12 0.44
CA ILE A 213 -11.09 13.13 0.61
C ILE A 213 -10.25 13.03 -0.66
N ALA A 214 -10.87 12.95 -1.84
CA ALA A 214 -10.16 12.89 -3.11
C ALA A 214 -9.22 14.09 -3.30
N VAL A 215 -9.66 15.31 -2.96
CA VAL A 215 -8.82 16.52 -3.02
C VAL A 215 -7.64 16.44 -2.04
N GLN A 216 -7.85 15.94 -0.83
CA GLN A 216 -6.75 15.74 0.15
C GLN A 216 -5.71 14.76 -0.39
N LEU A 217 -6.15 13.64 -0.99
CA LEU A 217 -5.28 12.59 -1.51
C LEU A 217 -4.51 12.98 -2.77
N LYS A 218 -4.79 14.12 -3.40
CA LYS A 218 -3.98 14.61 -4.54
C LYS A 218 -2.57 15.02 -4.16
N HIS A 219 -2.35 15.32 -2.89
CA HIS A 219 -1.10 15.83 -2.37
C HIS A 219 -0.23 14.76 -1.71
N VAL A 220 -0.64 13.48 -1.73
CA VAL A 220 0.17 12.39 -1.19
C VAL A 220 1.29 12.00 -2.15
N ASP A 221 2.41 11.55 -1.61
CA ASP A 221 3.59 11.14 -2.39
C ASP A 221 3.36 9.84 -3.18
N ASN A 222 2.41 9.01 -2.74
CA ASN A 222 2.09 7.76 -3.40
C ASN A 222 1.36 8.02 -4.74
N ALA A 223 2.08 7.81 -5.85
CA ALA A 223 1.58 8.06 -7.20
C ALA A 223 0.33 7.25 -7.57
N MET A 224 0.18 6.04 -7.04
CA MET A 224 -1.00 5.20 -7.30
C MET A 224 -2.23 5.77 -6.62
N ILE A 225 -2.11 6.17 -5.35
CA ILE A 225 -3.20 6.80 -4.59
C ILE A 225 -3.60 8.13 -5.23
N ARG A 226 -2.62 8.97 -5.57
CA ARG A 226 -2.88 10.25 -6.25
C ARG A 226 -3.66 10.06 -7.55
N LYS A 227 -3.25 9.10 -8.38
CA LYS A 227 -3.95 8.78 -9.63
C LYS A 227 -5.38 8.30 -9.36
N GLY A 228 -5.59 7.43 -8.38
CA GLY A 228 -6.92 6.97 -7.99
C GLY A 228 -7.81 8.13 -7.53
N ALA A 229 -7.27 9.06 -6.75
CA ALA A 229 -7.98 10.25 -6.30
C ALA A 229 -8.35 11.20 -7.46
N GLU A 230 -7.47 11.39 -8.44
CA GLU A 230 -7.75 12.17 -9.65
C GLU A 230 -8.87 11.53 -10.50
N GLU A 231 -8.84 10.22 -10.68
CA GLU A 231 -9.88 9.47 -11.39
C GLU A 231 -11.23 9.55 -10.67
N LEU A 232 -11.23 9.44 -9.35
CA LEU A 232 -12.43 9.55 -8.53
C LEU A 232 -13.04 10.96 -8.61
N GLU A 233 -12.22 12.01 -8.50
CA GLU A 233 -12.70 13.39 -8.66
C GLU A 233 -13.31 13.62 -10.04
N LYS A 234 -12.69 13.07 -11.09
CA LYS A 234 -13.23 13.16 -12.44
C LYS A 234 -14.60 12.49 -12.52
N LYS A 235 -14.75 11.26 -12.00
CA LYS A 235 -16.05 10.55 -11.94
C LYS A 235 -17.11 11.37 -11.20
N LEU A 236 -16.77 11.91 -10.02
CA LEU A 236 -17.68 12.76 -9.23
C LEU A 236 -18.17 13.99 -10.02
N LYS A 237 -17.35 14.56 -10.91
CA LYS A 237 -17.72 15.69 -11.77
C LYS A 237 -18.57 15.25 -12.97
N ASP A 238 -18.21 14.13 -13.59
CA ASP A 238 -18.86 13.62 -14.79
C ASP A 238 -20.26 13.07 -14.49
N ASP A 239 -20.40 12.30 -13.42
CA ASP A 239 -21.63 11.62 -13.03
C ASP A 239 -22.63 12.58 -12.37
N PHE A 240 -22.15 13.55 -11.60
CA PHE A 240 -23.00 14.49 -10.88
C PHE A 240 -22.91 15.90 -11.49
N LYS A 241 -23.54 16.06 -12.66
CA LYS A 241 -23.59 17.35 -13.40
C LYS A 241 -24.25 18.50 -12.63
N ARG A 242 -25.05 18.19 -11.60
CA ARG A 242 -25.65 19.21 -10.74
C ARG A 242 -24.61 19.75 -9.75
N PRO A 243 -24.59 21.04 -9.41
CA PRO A 243 -23.74 21.55 -8.34
C PRO A 243 -24.03 20.82 -7.00
N ILE A 244 -23.03 20.71 -6.12
CA ILE A 244 -23.20 20.19 -4.75
C ILE A 244 -24.07 21.20 -3.99
N ALA A 245 -25.29 20.80 -3.60
CA ALA A 245 -26.08 21.64 -2.72
C ALA A 245 -25.39 21.72 -1.35
N PRO A 246 -25.33 22.91 -0.71
CA PRO A 246 -24.76 23.02 0.63
C PRO A 246 -25.55 22.11 1.59
N ILE A 247 -24.82 21.26 2.32
CA ILE A 247 -25.41 20.36 3.32
C ILE A 247 -26.02 21.24 4.44
N PRO A 248 -27.32 21.15 4.72
CA PRO A 248 -27.92 21.90 5.82
C PRO A 248 -27.30 21.46 7.15
N ALA A 249 -26.95 22.41 8.02
CA ALA A 249 -26.24 22.13 9.28
C ALA A 249 -26.93 21.10 10.20
N TRP A 250 -28.26 20.97 10.12
CA TRP A 250 -29.03 20.01 10.92
C TRP A 250 -28.87 18.54 10.47
N VAL A 251 -28.42 18.28 9.24
CA VAL A 251 -28.15 16.91 8.75
C VAL A 251 -26.91 16.32 9.43
N LEU A 252 -25.98 17.18 9.85
CA LEU A 252 -24.74 16.79 10.53
C LEU A 252 -24.91 16.69 12.05
N ASP A 253 -26.12 16.88 12.58
CA ASP A 253 -26.38 16.85 14.02
C ASP A 253 -26.48 15.39 14.51
N PRO A 254 -25.59 14.96 15.42
CA PRO A 254 -25.55 13.58 15.93
C PRO A 254 -26.86 13.14 16.60
N ARG A 255 -27.74 14.06 17.00
CA ARG A 255 -29.02 13.75 17.65
C ARG A 255 -30.03 13.05 16.75
N TYR A 256 -29.79 13.01 15.44
CA TYR A 256 -30.66 12.37 14.45
C TYR A 256 -30.13 11.00 13.97
N PHE A 257 -29.09 10.46 14.61
CA PHE A 257 -28.50 9.14 14.37
C PHE A 257 -28.60 8.26 15.60
#